data_AF-A0A4Q5NMC5-F1
#
_entry.id   AF-A0A4Q5NMC5-F1
#
_cell.length_a   1.000
_cell.length_b   1.000
_cell.length_c   1.000
_cell.angle_alpha   90.00
_cell.angle_beta   90.00
_cell.angle_gamma   90.00
#
_symmetry.space_group_name_H-M   'P 1'
#
loop_
_entity.id
_entity.type
_entity.pdbx_description
1 polymer ?
#
loop_
_entity_poly.entity_id
_entity_poly.type
_entity_poly.pdbx_seq_one_letter_code
_entity_poly.pdbx_strand_id
1 'polypeptide(L)'
;MLPRAFWHYIAALYFAFQSLCAAFWWLILAVEPRARPLFRPAATPDSALFAFFLPDAILFIGAALWAAACLVKSPKSARIPLVIHLGGAIYAALYCISQTLLTGEAILATVLMTTCALFSTFLSWKTAFSAE
;
A
#
# COMPACT_ATOMS: atom_id res chain seq x y z
N MET A 1 -25.31 0.98 -12.93
CA MET A 1 -24.35 1.51 -11.94
C MET A 1 -24.53 0.75 -10.63
N LEU A 2 -23.45 0.24 -10.02
CA LEU A 2 -23.54 -0.44 -8.72
C LEU A 2 -23.80 0.57 -7.59
N PRO A 3 -24.49 0.19 -6.50
CA PRO A 3 -24.76 1.08 -5.37
C PRO A 3 -23.46 1.60 -4.73
N ARG A 4 -23.46 2.84 -4.22
CA ARG A 4 -22.29 3.41 -3.56
C ARG A 4 -21.84 2.62 -2.33
N ALA A 5 -22.81 2.08 -1.57
CA ALA A 5 -22.53 1.22 -0.42
C ALA A 5 -21.74 -0.04 -0.81
N PHE A 6 -22.00 -0.62 -1.98
CA PHE A 6 -21.25 -1.77 -2.49
C PHE A 6 -19.76 -1.44 -2.63
N TRP A 7 -19.43 -0.29 -3.23
CA TRP A 7 -18.04 0.14 -3.39
C TRP A 7 -17.34 0.39 -2.05
N HIS A 8 -18.04 0.91 -1.05
CA HIS A 8 -17.47 1.10 0.29
C HIS A 8 -17.06 -0.23 0.94
N TYR A 9 -17.90 -1.27 0.86
CA TYR A 9 -17.57 -2.58 1.44
C TYR A 9 -16.43 -3.27 0.70
N ILE A 10 -16.43 -3.23 -0.63
CA ILE A 10 -15.33 -3.78 -1.44
C ILE A 10 -14.02 -3.08 -1.13
N ALA A 11 -14.02 -1.74 -1.07
CA ALA A 11 -12.83 -0.98 -0.71
C ALA A 11 -12.38 -1.27 0.72
N ALA A 12 -13.30 -1.35 1.69
CA ALA A 12 -12.96 -1.68 3.07
C ALA A 12 -12.31 -3.07 3.19
N LEU A 13 -12.88 -4.08 2.52
CA LEU A 13 -12.32 -5.42 2.48
C LEU A 13 -10.92 -5.43 1.84
N TYR A 14 -10.77 -4.72 0.71
CA TYR A 14 -9.49 -4.58 0.02
C TYR A 14 -8.42 -3.95 0.94
N PHE A 15 -8.69 -2.80 1.56
CA PHE A 15 -7.71 -2.10 2.41
C PHE A 15 -7.36 -2.91 3.67
N ALA A 16 -8.33 -3.60 4.26
CA ALA A 16 -8.07 -4.51 5.37
C ALA A 16 -7.18 -5.69 4.93
N PHE A 17 -7.50 -6.33 3.81
CA PHE A 17 -6.71 -7.44 3.27
C PHE A 17 -5.30 -7.01 2.87
N GLN A 18 -5.16 -5.85 2.21
CA GLN A 18 -3.88 -5.26 1.84
C GLN A 18 -2.99 -5.02 3.08
N SER A 19 -3.58 -4.51 4.17
CA SER A 19 -2.88 -4.30 5.43
C SER A 19 -2.37 -5.60 6.05
N LEU A 20 -3.18 -6.66 5.99
CA LEU A 20 -2.78 -8.00 6.43
C LEU A 20 -1.64 -8.57 5.59
N CYS A 21 -1.73 -8.45 4.25
CA CYS A 21 -0.67 -8.88 3.34
C CYS A 21 0.64 -8.12 3.58
N ALA A 22 0.58 -6.81 3.82
CA ALA A 22 1.75 -5.99 4.11
C ALA A 22 2.38 -6.35 5.48
N ALA A 23 1.55 -6.57 6.51
CA ALA A 23 2.03 -7.04 7.81
C ALA A 23 2.69 -8.43 7.70
N PHE A 24 2.10 -9.33 6.91
CA PHE A 24 2.65 -10.65 6.65
C PHE A 24 3.97 -10.57 5.85
N TRP A 25 4.06 -9.67 4.87
CA TRP A 25 5.31 -9.41 4.15
C TRP A 25 6.42 -8.92 5.08
N TRP A 26 6.14 -7.98 5.98
CA TRP A 26 7.09 -7.54 6.99
C TRP A 26 7.54 -8.67 7.92
N LEU A 27 6.61 -9.56 8.31
CA LEU A 27 6.95 -10.76 9.09
C LEU A 27 7.90 -11.67 8.32
N ILE A 28 7.65 -11.92 7.03
CA ILE A 28 8.55 -12.70 6.16
C ILE A 28 9.94 -12.07 6.13
N LEU A 29 10.05 -10.76 5.90
CA LEU A 29 11.36 -10.08 5.86
C LEU A 29 12.12 -10.17 7.18
N ALA A 30 11.41 -10.18 8.31
CA ALA A 30 11.99 -10.30 9.63
C ALA A 30 12.53 -11.72 9.88
N VAL A 31 11.78 -12.77 9.52
CA VAL A 31 12.11 -14.16 9.84
C VAL A 31 12.94 -14.88 8.78
N GLU A 32 12.84 -14.49 7.51
CA GLU A 32 13.51 -15.14 6.37
C GLU A 32 14.42 -14.14 5.62
N PRO A 33 15.70 -14.03 6.02
CA PRO A 33 16.65 -13.12 5.37
C PRO A 33 16.83 -13.39 3.87
N ARG A 34 16.63 -14.63 3.40
CA ARG A 34 16.79 -14.98 1.97
C ARG A 34 15.71 -14.35 1.09
N ALA A 35 14.60 -13.88 1.67
CA ALA A 35 13.55 -13.19 0.92
C ALA A 35 13.94 -11.74 0.58
N ARG A 36 14.82 -11.09 1.37
CA ARG A 36 15.13 -9.66 1.24
C ARG A 36 15.71 -9.26 -0.13
N PRO A 37 16.62 -10.03 -0.76
CA PRO A 37 17.15 -9.71 -2.08
C PRO A 37 16.08 -9.64 -3.18
N LEU A 38 14.89 -10.22 -2.98
CA LEU A 38 13.78 -10.11 -3.94
C LEU A 38 13.17 -8.71 -3.99
N PHE A 39 13.37 -7.89 -2.95
CA PHE A 39 12.69 -6.60 -2.75
C PHE A 39 13.63 -5.39 -2.76
N ARG A 40 14.94 -5.60 -2.91
CA ARG A 40 15.94 -4.53 -2.98
C ARG A 40 17.02 -4.85 -4.01
N PRO A 41 17.71 -3.85 -4.57
CA PRO A 41 18.92 -4.10 -5.34
C PRO A 41 20.02 -4.77 -4.49
N ALA A 42 20.91 -5.52 -5.15
CA ALA A 42 21.98 -6.30 -4.54
C ALA A 42 22.94 -5.43 -3.72
N ALA A 43 23.28 -4.25 -4.24
CA ALA A 43 24.18 -3.28 -3.59
C ALA A 43 23.53 -2.49 -2.44
N THR A 44 22.20 -2.53 -2.31
CA THR A 44 21.48 -1.78 -1.28
C THR A 44 21.52 -2.54 0.06
N PRO A 45 21.95 -1.93 1.18
CA PRO A 45 22.00 -2.63 2.45
C PRO A 45 20.59 -2.94 2.99
N ASP A 46 20.46 -4.00 3.79
CA ASP A 46 19.19 -4.36 4.45
C ASP A 46 18.64 -3.21 5.30
N SER A 47 19.50 -2.38 5.90
CA SER A 47 19.07 -1.22 6.69
C SER A 47 18.22 -0.23 5.89
N ALA A 48 18.49 -0.06 4.59
CA ALA A 48 17.69 0.79 3.72
C ALA A 48 16.30 0.18 3.47
N LEU A 49 16.20 -1.14 3.34
CA LEU A 49 14.91 -1.84 3.26
C LEU A 49 14.12 -1.69 4.58
N PHE A 50 14.75 -1.96 5.72
CA PHE A 50 14.11 -1.85 7.03
C PHE A 50 13.76 -0.41 7.45
N ALA A 51 14.36 0.61 6.83
CA ALA A 51 13.97 2.01 7.05
C ALA A 51 12.52 2.29 6.65
N PHE A 52 11.92 1.47 5.77
CA PHE A 52 10.51 1.56 5.39
C PHE A 52 9.56 0.97 6.45
N PHE A 53 10.04 0.26 7.47
CA PHE A 53 9.18 -0.39 8.46
C PHE A 53 8.24 0.60 9.16
N LEU A 54 8.78 1.70 9.67
CA LEU A 54 7.99 2.71 10.37
C LEU A 54 7.02 3.46 9.44
N PRO A 55 7.46 3.98 8.27
CA PRO A 55 6.55 4.53 7.27
C PRO A 55 5.43 3.57 6.87
N ASP A 56 5.72 2.29 6.63
CA ASP A 56 4.72 1.31 6.25
C ASP A 56 3.73 1.02 7.37
N ALA A 57 4.20 0.88 8.61
CA ALA A 57 3.34 0.65 9.76
C ALA A 57 2.30 1.77 9.93
N ILE A 58 2.70 3.03 9.73
CA ILE A 58 1.85 4.19 9.95
C ILE A 58 1.06 4.55 8.69
N LEU A 59 1.77 4.84 7.60
CA LEU A 59 1.21 5.43 6.39
C LEU A 59 0.59 4.40 5.46
N PHE A 60 1.09 3.16 5.46
CA PHE A 60 0.56 2.13 4.58
C PHE A 60 -0.49 1.28 5.28
N ILE A 61 -0.09 0.53 6.33
CA ILE A 61 -0.93 -0.40 7.09
C ILE A 61 -1.93 0.36 7.97
N GLY A 62 -1.43 1.25 8.84
CA GLY A 62 -2.28 1.97 9.81
C GLY A 62 -3.34 2.83 9.12
N ALA A 63 -2.95 3.62 8.12
CA ALA A 63 -3.88 4.45 7.37
C ALA A 63 -4.89 3.62 6.55
N ALA A 64 -4.49 2.48 5.98
CA ALA A 64 -5.42 1.58 5.27
C ALA A 64 -6.45 0.94 6.22
N LEU A 65 -6.03 0.47 7.40
CA LEU A 65 -6.96 -0.04 8.42
C LEU A 65 -7.92 1.05 8.91
N TRP A 66 -7.41 2.26 9.12
CA TRP A 66 -8.24 3.41 9.47
C TRP A 66 -9.26 3.73 8.37
N ALA A 67 -8.82 3.74 7.10
CA ALA A 67 -9.69 3.91 5.95
C ALA A 67 -10.77 2.83 5.89
N ALA A 68 -10.41 1.55 6.05
CA ALA A 68 -11.34 0.44 6.04
C ALA A 68 -12.42 0.58 7.13
N ALA A 69 -12.02 0.95 8.35
CA ALA A 69 -12.95 1.20 9.45
C ALA A 69 -13.90 2.38 9.16
N CYS A 70 -13.38 3.48 8.61
CA CYS A 70 -14.19 4.63 8.22
C CYS A 70 -15.15 4.29 7.07
N LEU A 71 -14.73 3.53 6.07
CA LEU A 71 -15.58 3.13 4.93
C LEU A 71 -16.80 2.31 5.36
N VAL A 72 -16.69 1.54 6.46
CA VAL A 72 -17.81 0.78 7.02
C VAL A 72 -18.67 1.64 7.94
N LYS A 73 -18.06 2.41 8.86
CA LYS A 73 -18.80 3.09 9.95
C LYS A 73 -19.22 4.51 9.63
N SER A 74 -18.41 5.24 8.87
CA SER A 74 -18.60 6.68 8.61
C SER A 74 -17.91 7.07 7.29
N PRO A 75 -18.47 6.70 6.12
CA PRO A 75 -17.77 6.82 4.83
C PRO A 75 -17.30 8.24 4.51
N LYS A 76 -18.01 9.27 4.99
CA LYS A 76 -17.61 10.68 4.82
C LYS A 76 -16.25 11.00 5.46
N SER A 77 -15.88 10.28 6.52
CA SER A 77 -14.61 10.47 7.24
C SER A 77 -13.44 9.68 6.62
N ALA A 78 -13.70 8.80 5.65
CA ALA A 78 -12.66 7.97 5.04
C ALA A 78 -11.67 8.76 4.16
N ARG A 79 -12.01 10.00 3.76
CA ARG A 79 -11.20 10.78 2.83
C ARG A 79 -9.76 11.00 3.33
N ILE A 80 -9.59 11.40 4.58
CA ILE A 80 -8.26 11.69 5.16
C ILE A 80 -7.37 10.43 5.20
N PRO A 81 -7.79 9.31 5.82
CA PRO A 81 -6.96 8.11 5.83
C PRO A 81 -6.66 7.57 4.43
N LEU A 82 -7.60 7.68 3.49
CA LEU A 82 -7.36 7.29 2.09
C LEU A 82 -6.28 8.15 1.44
N VAL A 83 -6.30 9.48 1.63
CA VAL A 83 -5.24 10.36 1.10
C VAL A 83 -3.87 10.01 1.70
N ILE A 84 -3.80 9.79 3.02
CA ILE A 84 -2.56 9.41 3.70
C ILE A 84 -2.03 8.09 3.12
N HIS A 85 -2.90 7.08 3.03
CA HIS A 85 -2.56 5.77 2.48
C HIS A 85 -2.08 5.85 1.03
N LEU A 86 -2.80 6.57 0.18
CA LEU A 86 -2.44 6.75 -1.23
C LEU A 86 -1.11 7.47 -1.38
N GLY A 87 -0.85 8.50 -0.59
CA GLY A 87 0.43 9.21 -0.60
C GLY A 87 1.59 8.25 -0.30
N GLY A 88 1.47 7.44 0.76
CA GLY A 88 2.46 6.42 1.10
C GLY A 88 2.64 5.36 0.01
N ALA A 89 1.53 4.81 -0.50
CA ALA A 89 1.55 3.78 -1.54
C ALA A 89 2.17 4.26 -2.86
N ILE A 90 1.80 5.46 -3.32
CA ILE A 90 2.32 6.06 -4.55
C ILE A 90 3.81 6.38 -4.38
N TYR A 91 4.20 6.97 -3.25
CA TYR A 91 5.61 7.28 -2.99
C TYR A 91 6.48 6.01 -3.00
N ALA A 92 6.05 4.96 -2.31
CA ALA A 92 6.77 3.69 -2.29
C ALA A 92 6.82 3.03 -3.69
N ALA A 93 5.73 3.08 -4.46
CA ALA A 93 5.73 2.60 -5.85
C ALA A 93 6.72 3.37 -6.74
N LEU A 94 6.75 4.70 -6.65
CA LEU A 94 7.70 5.53 -7.39
C LEU A 94 9.15 5.26 -6.96
N TYR A 95 9.39 5.04 -5.67
CA TYR A 95 10.71 4.62 -5.18
C TYR A 95 11.13 3.29 -5.81
N CYS A 96 10.28 2.26 -5.79
CA CYS A 96 10.59 0.97 -6.41
C CYS A 96 10.84 1.09 -7.92
N ILE A 97 9.97 1.81 -8.64
CA ILE A 97 10.16 2.10 -10.08
C ILE A 97 11.52 2.75 -10.31
N SER A 98 11.88 3.76 -9.51
CA SER A 98 13.17 4.44 -9.62
C SER A 98 14.34 3.49 -9.39
N GLN A 99 14.27 2.62 -8.37
CA GLN A 99 15.29 1.60 -8.13
C GLN A 99 15.42 0.66 -9.34
N THR A 100 14.31 0.17 -9.90
CA THR A 100 14.35 -0.69 -11.10
C THR A 100 14.91 0.03 -12.32
N LEU A 101 14.55 1.29 -12.56
CA LEU A 101 15.08 2.05 -13.69
C LEU A 101 16.59 2.32 -13.56
N LEU A 102 17.08 2.56 -12.34
CA LEU A 102 18.49 2.88 -12.10
C LEU A 102 19.39 1.64 -12.06
N THR A 103 18.89 0.50 -11.60
CA THR A 103 19.70 -0.69 -11.34
C THR A 103 19.37 -1.88 -12.24
N GLY A 104 18.19 -1.89 -12.88
CA GLY A 104 17.65 -3.08 -13.54
C GLY A 104 17.13 -4.15 -12.58
N GLU A 105 17.15 -3.91 -11.26
CA GLU A 105 16.82 -4.89 -10.22
C GLU A 105 15.52 -4.53 -9.47
N ALA A 106 15.20 -5.27 -8.39
CA ALA A 106 14.01 -5.07 -7.55
C ALA A 106 12.66 -5.07 -8.30
N ILE A 107 12.60 -5.74 -9.46
CA ILE A 107 11.42 -5.78 -10.35
C ILE A 107 10.17 -6.26 -9.60
N LEU A 108 10.30 -7.24 -8.71
CA LEU A 108 9.17 -7.76 -7.94
C LEU A 108 8.55 -6.69 -7.04
N ALA A 109 9.36 -5.91 -6.32
CA ALA A 109 8.87 -4.81 -5.48
C ALA A 109 8.14 -3.77 -6.34
N THR A 110 8.70 -3.43 -7.51
CA THR A 110 8.08 -2.51 -8.47
C THR A 110 6.72 -2.99 -8.93
N VAL A 111 6.61 -4.22 -9.42
CA VAL A 111 5.33 -4.78 -9.89
C VAL A 111 4.30 -4.75 -8.77
N LEU A 112 4.63 -5.27 -7.59
CA LEU A 112 3.69 -5.35 -6.47
C LEU A 112 3.23 -3.97 -6.01
N MET A 113 4.15 -3.02 -5.81
CA MET A 113 3.80 -1.69 -5.32
C MET A 113 3.08 -0.85 -6.36
N THR A 114 3.45 -0.93 -7.64
CA THR A 114 2.73 -0.23 -8.70
C THR A 114 1.30 -0.76 -8.84
N THR A 115 1.11 -2.09 -8.86
CA THR A 115 -0.23 -2.68 -8.88
C THR A 115 -1.03 -2.23 -7.66
N CYS A 116 -0.43 -2.30 -6.48
CA CYS A 116 -1.08 -1.88 -5.24
C CYS A 116 -1.51 -0.40 -5.28
N ALA A 117 -0.64 0.51 -5.72
CA ALA A 117 -0.93 1.94 -5.81
C ALA A 117 -2.08 2.22 -6.80
N LEU A 118 -2.10 1.54 -7.94
CA LEU A 118 -3.16 1.69 -8.95
C LEU A 118 -4.51 1.22 -8.43
N PHE A 119 -4.58 0.02 -7.83
CA PHE A 119 -5.83 -0.51 -7.27
C PHE A 119 -6.35 0.33 -6.10
N SER A 120 -5.45 0.74 -5.18
CA SER A 120 -5.81 1.64 -4.09
C SER A 120 -6.35 2.98 -4.60
N THR A 121 -5.74 3.55 -5.64
CA THR A 121 -6.19 4.81 -6.25
C THR A 121 -7.56 4.66 -6.88
N PHE A 122 -7.78 3.60 -7.66
CA PHE A 122 -9.05 3.31 -8.30
C PHE A 122 -10.19 3.17 -7.28
N LEU A 123 -9.98 2.38 -6.22
CA LEU A 123 -11.00 2.16 -5.20
C LEU A 123 -11.29 3.44 -4.41
N SER A 124 -10.25 4.18 -4.03
CA SER A 124 -10.42 5.46 -3.34
C SER A 124 -11.19 6.47 -4.18
N TRP A 125 -10.97 6.48 -5.50
CA TRP A 125 -11.73 7.32 -6.42
C TRP A 125 -13.22 6.96 -6.40
N LYS A 126 -13.55 5.66 -6.49
CA LYS A 126 -14.95 5.16 -6.49
C LYS A 126 -15.69 5.39 -5.18
N THR A 127 -15.00 5.59 -4.05
CA THR A 127 -15.63 5.74 -2.74
C THR A 127 -15.66 7.18 -2.24
N ALA A 128 -14.51 7.86 -2.25
CA ALA A 128 -14.29 9.10 -1.52
C ALA A 128 -14.08 10.34 -2.42
N PHE A 129 -13.68 10.16 -3.69
CA PHE A 129 -13.34 11.30 -4.56
C PHE A 129 -14.28 11.52 -5.75
N SER A 130 -15.10 10.54 -6.15
CA SER A 130 -16.08 10.71 -7.23
C SER A 130 -17.32 11.52 -6.82
N ALA A 131 -17.15 12.51 -5.95
CA ALA A 131 -18.21 13.38 -5.47
C ALA A 131 -18.10 14.77 -6.11
N GLU A 132 -18.28 14.81 -7.43
CA GLU A 132 -18.84 15.93 -8.18
C GLU A 132 -19.85 15.35 -9.19
#